data_AF-A0A351DSX1-F1
#
_entry.id   AF-A0A351DSX1-F1
#
_cell.length_a   1.000
_cell.length_b   1.000
_cell.length_c   1.000
_cell.angle_alpha   90.00
_cell.angle_beta   90.00
_cell.angle_gamma   90.00
#
_symmetry.space_group_name_H-M   'P 1'
#
loop_
_entity.id
_entity.type
_entity.pdbx_description
1 polymer ?
#
loop_
_entity_poly.entity_id
_entity_poly.type
_entity_poly.pdbx_seq_one_letter_code
_entity_poly.pdbx_strand_id
1 'polypeptide(L)'
;RRLVGVDDKEVAPDDSLGIVMTDRRAERLLDKADDELVVKRYWVNGKTFDPEKDVVDDLLRQRTLTVERSDFEGTDLGRLPYRIRMTGTGPEGLFDALIYFKRRRPGRAYDFPFSIPEGFERKTSL
;
A
#
# COMPACT_ATOMS: atom_id res chain seq x y z
N ARG A 1 -4.72 7.46 -26.08
CA ARG A 1 -4.98 6.16 -25.40
C ARG A 1 -5.29 6.48 -23.94
N ARG A 2 -6.53 6.28 -23.52
CA ARG A 2 -7.13 6.72 -22.25
C ARG A 2 -7.42 5.45 -21.44
N LEU A 3 -7.12 5.40 -20.14
CA LEU A 3 -7.67 4.38 -19.24
C LEU A 3 -9.19 4.55 -19.27
N VAL A 4 -9.94 3.46 -19.51
CA VAL A 4 -11.40 3.53 -19.64
C VAL A 4 -12.02 2.56 -18.66
N GLY A 5 -12.76 3.11 -17.69
CA GLY A 5 -13.53 2.33 -16.73
C GLY A 5 -14.26 3.19 -15.70
N VAL A 6 -13.70 4.34 -15.34
CA VAL A 6 -14.33 5.35 -14.47
C VAL A 6 -13.91 6.74 -14.96
N ASP A 7 -14.79 7.73 -14.89
CA ASP A 7 -14.38 9.12 -15.12
C ASP A 7 -13.48 9.53 -13.95
N ASP A 8 -12.18 9.78 -14.22
CA ASP A 8 -11.21 10.20 -13.19
C ASP A 8 -11.68 11.44 -12.41
N LYS A 9 -12.64 12.21 -12.95
CA LYS A 9 -13.24 13.37 -12.30
C LYS A 9 -14.33 13.03 -11.29
N GLU A 10 -14.88 11.82 -11.32
CA GLU A 10 -15.97 11.36 -10.44
C GLU A 10 -15.49 10.48 -9.28
N VAL A 11 -14.23 10.03 -9.30
CA VAL A 11 -13.64 9.23 -8.21
C VAL A 11 -13.28 10.16 -7.05
N ALA A 12 -13.98 10.02 -5.92
CA ALA A 12 -13.63 10.75 -4.72
C ALA A 12 -12.26 10.27 -4.17
N PRO A 13 -11.47 11.09 -3.46
CA PRO A 13 -10.16 10.69 -2.92
C PRO A 13 -10.21 9.46 -2.00
N ASP A 14 -11.37 9.18 -1.43
CA ASP A 14 -11.71 8.07 -0.55
C ASP A 14 -12.34 6.86 -1.26
N ASP A 15 -12.72 6.98 -2.54
CA ASP A 15 -13.27 5.84 -3.28
C ASP A 15 -12.22 4.74 -3.51
N SER A 16 -12.51 3.56 -2.99
CA SER A 16 -11.97 2.32 -3.56
C SER A 16 -12.59 2.14 -4.94
N LEU A 17 -11.80 1.76 -5.95
CA LEU A 17 -12.38 1.29 -7.22
C LEU A 17 -13.09 -0.05 -6.96
N GLY A 18 -14.30 0.01 -6.40
CA GLY A 18 -15.22 -1.10 -6.44
C GLY A 18 -15.58 -1.29 -7.90
N ILE A 19 -15.02 -2.33 -8.52
CA ILE A 19 -15.39 -2.71 -9.88
C ILE A 19 -16.86 -3.13 -9.84
N VAL A 20 -17.78 -2.19 -10.09
CA VAL A 20 -19.09 -2.48 -10.68
C VAL A 20 -18.91 -2.34 -12.20
N MET A 21 -18.03 -3.18 -12.76
CA MET A 21 -17.90 -3.28 -14.21
C MET A 21 -19.07 -4.11 -14.70
N THR A 22 -19.75 -3.62 -15.73
CA THR A 22 -20.64 -4.49 -16.51
C THR A 22 -19.83 -5.66 -17.05
N ASP A 23 -20.30 -6.88 -16.77
CA ASP A 23 -19.56 -8.15 -16.85
C ASP A 23 -18.67 -8.27 -18.10
N ARG A 24 -19.18 -7.87 -19.27
CA ARG A 24 -18.55 -8.08 -20.57
C ARG A 24 -17.23 -7.33 -20.82
N ARG A 25 -16.97 -6.23 -20.11
CA ARG A 25 -15.75 -5.42 -20.30
C ARG A 25 -14.68 -5.77 -19.26
N ALA A 26 -15.11 -6.14 -18.05
CA ALA A 26 -14.26 -6.80 -17.07
C ALA A 26 -13.72 -8.11 -17.63
N GLU A 27 -14.59 -8.98 -18.15
CA GLU A 27 -14.21 -10.26 -18.77
C GLU A 27 -13.11 -10.11 -19.82
N ARG A 28 -13.22 -9.12 -20.71
CA ARG A 28 -12.19 -8.86 -21.74
C ARG A 28 -10.86 -8.33 -21.23
N LEU A 29 -10.86 -7.65 -20.09
CA LEU A 29 -9.64 -7.17 -19.43
C LEU A 29 -8.99 -8.31 -18.63
N LEU A 30 -9.80 -9.14 -17.99
CA LEU A 30 -9.38 -10.37 -17.30
C LEU A 30 -8.77 -11.37 -18.30
N ASP A 31 -9.42 -11.60 -19.44
CA ASP A 31 -8.94 -12.48 -20.53
C ASP A 31 -7.60 -12.05 -21.15
N LYS A 32 -7.19 -10.79 -20.94
CA LYS A 32 -5.96 -10.21 -21.52
C LYS A 32 -4.87 -9.95 -20.47
N ALA A 33 -5.19 -10.09 -19.19
CA ALA A 33 -4.23 -9.86 -18.13
C ALA A 33 -3.47 -11.16 -17.86
N ASP A 34 -2.17 -11.16 -18.15
CA ASP A 34 -1.27 -12.26 -17.78
C ASP A 34 -1.08 -12.24 -16.25
N ASP A 35 -1.77 -13.14 -15.53
CA ASP A 35 -1.70 -13.52 -14.10
C ASP A 35 -1.72 -12.41 -13.00
N GLU A 36 -1.60 -11.14 -13.35
CA GLU A 36 -1.55 -9.99 -12.45
C GLU A 36 -2.26 -8.77 -13.04
N LEU A 37 -3.39 -8.38 -12.46
CA LEU A 37 -4.11 -7.14 -12.77
C LEU A 37 -4.18 -6.29 -11.51
N VAL A 38 -3.09 -5.58 -11.21
CA VAL A 38 -2.95 -4.76 -10.01
C VAL A 38 -2.91 -3.27 -10.38
N VAL A 39 -3.77 -2.48 -9.73
CA VAL A 39 -3.78 -1.01 -9.84
C VAL A 39 -3.23 -0.41 -8.56
N LYS A 40 -2.24 0.49 -8.68
CA LYS A 40 -1.63 1.20 -7.55
C LYS A 40 -1.89 2.69 -7.68
N ARG A 41 -2.45 3.31 -6.64
CA ARG A 41 -2.71 4.75 -6.56
C ARG A 41 -2.00 5.32 -5.34
N TYR A 42 -1.45 6.52 -5.50
CA TYR A 42 -0.64 7.19 -4.48
C TYR A 42 -1.13 8.63 -4.32
N TRP A 43 -1.32 9.05 -3.08
CA TRP A 43 -1.63 10.42 -2.71
C TRP A 43 -0.43 11.01 -1.98
N VAL A 44 0.03 12.13 -2.51
CA VAL A 44 1.19 12.85 -2.00
C VAL A 44 0.74 14.26 -1.68
N ASN A 45 1.09 14.75 -0.50
CA ASN A 45 0.82 16.12 -0.11
C ASN A 45 1.57 17.08 -1.04
N GLY A 46 0.87 17.96 -1.76
CA GLY A 46 1.49 18.85 -2.76
C GLY A 46 2.43 19.92 -2.18
N LYS A 47 2.46 20.13 -0.86
CA LYS A 47 3.34 21.09 -0.19
C LYS A 47 4.51 20.41 0.50
N THR A 48 4.26 19.35 1.25
CA THR A 48 5.29 18.66 2.05
C THR A 48 5.91 17.46 1.34
N PHE A 49 5.29 17.01 0.24
CA PHE A 49 5.61 15.76 -0.46
C PHE A 49 5.47 14.51 0.41
N ASP A 50 4.73 14.59 1.51
CA ASP A 50 4.44 13.44 2.38
C ASP A 50 3.52 12.43 1.64
N PRO A 51 3.83 11.12 1.63
CA PRO A 51 2.98 10.10 1.04
C PRO A 51 1.82 9.74 1.99
N GLU A 52 0.72 10.48 1.92
CA GLU A 52 -0.41 10.38 2.86
C GLU A 52 -1.23 9.11 2.68
N LYS A 53 -1.39 8.59 1.47
CA LYS A 53 -2.22 7.40 1.21
C LYS A 53 -1.72 6.60 0.01
N ASP A 54 -1.74 5.28 0.14
CA ASP A 54 -1.59 4.35 -0.98
C ASP A 54 -2.83 3.46 -1.04
N VAL A 55 -3.29 3.14 -2.26
CA VAL A 55 -4.31 2.12 -2.50
C VAL A 55 -3.80 1.14 -3.54
N VAL A 56 -3.84 -0.14 -3.21
CA VAL A 56 -3.45 -1.24 -4.10
C VAL A 56 -4.67 -2.13 -4.30
N ASP A 57 -5.20 -2.15 -5.51
CA ASP A 57 -6.29 -3.04 -5.89
C ASP A 57 -5.74 -4.18 -6.74
N ASP A 58 -5.87 -5.42 -6.25
CA ASP A 58 -5.74 -6.63 -7.04
C ASP A 58 -7.12 -6.96 -7.61
N LEU A 59 -7.32 -6.61 -8.88
CA LEU A 59 -8.60 -6.72 -9.57
C LEU A 59 -8.93 -8.19 -9.92
N LEU A 60 -7.91 -9.04 -10.10
CA LEU A 60 -8.11 -10.48 -10.34
C LEU A 60 -8.63 -11.17 -9.08
N ARG A 61 -8.01 -10.86 -7.93
CA ARG A 61 -8.33 -11.51 -6.65
C ARG A 61 -9.38 -10.77 -5.83
N GLN A 62 -9.87 -9.64 -6.35
CA GLN A 62 -10.83 -8.74 -5.69
C GLN A 62 -10.35 -8.30 -4.30
N ARG A 63 -9.06 -7.98 -4.18
CA ARG A 63 -8.45 -7.55 -2.91
C ARG A 63 -8.05 -6.08 -3.00
N THR A 64 -8.33 -5.31 -1.97
CA THR A 64 -7.88 -3.93 -1.83
C THR A 64 -7.05 -3.79 -0.57
N LEU A 65 -5.88 -3.16 -0.67
CA LEU A 65 -5.08 -2.72 0.47
C LEU A 65 -4.99 -1.20 0.45
N THR A 66 -5.41 -0.56 1.53
CA THR A 66 -5.25 0.87 1.77
C THR A 66 -4.22 1.08 2.87
N VAL A 67 -3.28 1.98 2.65
CA VAL A 67 -2.29 2.41 3.63
C VAL A 67 -2.41 3.91 3.81
N GLU A 68 -2.81 4.35 4.99
CA GLU A 68 -2.92 5.77 5.36
C GLU A 68 -1.83 6.13 6.34
N ARG A 69 -1.18 7.27 6.12
CA ARG A 69 -0.05 7.76 6.93
C ARG A 69 -0.40 9.14 7.44
N SER A 70 -0.19 9.37 8.73
CA SER A 70 -0.44 10.65 9.38
C SER A 70 0.65 10.98 10.39
N ASP A 71 0.54 12.17 10.97
CA ASP A 71 1.43 12.66 12.02
C ASP A 71 2.90 12.69 11.56
N PHE A 72 3.13 13.31 10.40
CA PHE A 72 4.46 13.47 9.83
C PHE A 72 5.28 14.50 10.60
N GLU A 73 6.46 14.08 11.07
CA GLU A 73 7.43 14.95 11.74
C GLU A 73 8.76 14.97 11.01
N GLY A 74 9.48 16.09 11.11
CA GLY A 74 10.84 16.21 10.58
C GLY A 74 11.83 15.40 11.40
N THR A 75 12.71 14.67 10.71
CA THR A 75 13.83 13.92 11.28
C THR A 75 15.09 14.16 10.46
N ASP A 76 16.23 13.68 10.94
CA ASP A 76 17.50 13.72 10.18
C ASP A 76 17.44 12.97 8.84
N LEU A 77 16.44 12.10 8.64
CA LEU A 77 16.21 11.33 7.41
C LEU A 77 15.08 11.93 6.53
N GLY A 78 14.59 13.12 6.87
CA GLY A 78 13.41 13.73 6.25
C GLY A 78 12.15 13.53 7.08
N ARG A 79 10.99 13.82 6.47
CA ARG A 79 9.69 13.75 7.13
C ARG A 79 9.18 12.31 7.18
N LEU A 80 8.83 11.82 8.35
CA LEU A 80 8.37 10.44 8.57
C LEU A 80 7.05 10.42 9.35
N PRO A 81 6.10 9.52 9.02
CA PRO A 81 4.80 9.45 9.68
C PRO A 81 4.90 8.76 11.04
N TYR A 82 4.21 9.26 12.07
CA TYR A 82 4.16 8.59 13.37
C TYR A 82 3.01 7.60 13.52
N ARG A 83 2.03 7.67 12.63
CA ARG A 83 0.86 6.81 12.61
C ARG A 83 0.62 6.28 11.21
N ILE A 84 0.39 4.97 11.11
CA ILE A 84 0.06 4.28 9.88
C ILE A 84 -1.14 3.39 10.15
N ARG A 85 -2.21 3.52 9.38
CA ARG A 85 -3.31 2.57 9.37
C ARG A 85 -3.27 1.80 8.06
N MET A 86 -3.36 0.49 8.14
CA MET A 86 -3.44 -0.39 6.99
C MET A 86 -4.75 -1.15 7.05
N THR A 87 -5.59 -1.01 6.03
CA THR A 87 -6.84 -1.77 5.92
C THR A 87 -6.81 -2.60 4.65
N GLY A 88 -7.17 -3.88 4.77
CA GLY A 88 -7.30 -4.80 3.66
C GLY A 88 -8.71 -5.32 3.57
N THR A 89 -9.26 -5.41 2.37
CA THR A 89 -10.56 -6.01 2.10
C THR A 89 -10.42 -7.02 0.96
N GLY A 90 -11.19 -8.09 1.02
CA GLY A 90 -11.26 -9.06 -0.07
C GLY A 90 -12.11 -10.27 0.29
N PRO A 91 -12.14 -11.31 -0.56
CA PRO A 91 -12.95 -12.51 -0.33
C PRO A 91 -12.60 -13.26 0.96
N GLU A 92 -11.33 -13.17 1.39
CA GLU A 92 -10.82 -13.81 2.61
C GLU A 92 -11.24 -13.07 3.90
N GLY A 93 -11.83 -11.88 3.77
CA GLY A 93 -12.28 -11.05 4.89
C GLY A 93 -11.56 -9.72 5.01
N LEU A 94 -11.57 -9.19 6.23
CA LEU A 94 -11.05 -7.87 6.57
C LEU A 94 -9.72 -7.98 7.31
N PHE A 95 -8.79 -7.11 6.96
CA PHE A 95 -7.55 -6.85 7.66
C PHE A 95 -7.56 -5.39 8.14
N ASP A 96 -7.17 -5.16 9.39
CA ASP A 96 -6.97 -3.80 9.93
C ASP A 96 -5.77 -3.83 10.87
N ALA A 97 -4.79 -2.98 10.61
CA ALA A 97 -3.61 -2.82 11.43
C ALA A 97 -3.36 -1.33 11.69
N LEU A 98 -3.17 -1.00 12.96
CA LEU A 98 -2.76 0.33 13.39
C LEU A 98 -1.33 0.26 13.93
N ILE A 99 -0.43 1.00 13.29
CA ILE A 99 0.97 1.10 13.66
C ILE A 99 1.21 2.52 14.17
N TYR A 100 1.79 2.63 15.37
CA TYR A 100 2.20 3.89 15.95
C TYR A 100 3.64 3.80 16.45
N PHE A 101 4.43 4.83 16.18
CA PHE A 101 5.82 4.90 16.57
C PHE A 101 5.95 5.75 17.84
N LYS A 102 6.33 5.17 18.98
CA LYS A 102 6.53 5.98 20.20
C LYS A 102 7.85 6.74 20.22
N ARG A 103 8.89 6.16 19.63
CA ARG A 103 10.24 6.74 19.61
C ARG A 103 10.98 6.30 18.37
N ARG A 104 11.59 7.26 17.67
CA ARG A 104 12.49 7.00 16.54
C ARG A 104 13.90 7.45 16.92
N ARG A 105 14.90 6.65 16.54
CA ARG A 105 16.32 7.01 16.64
C ARG A 105 16.96 6.77 15.27
N PRO A 106 16.84 7.73 14.34
CA PRO A 106 17.47 7.61 13.04
C PRO A 106 19.00 7.53 13.18
N GLY A 107 19.66 6.85 12.23
CA GLY A 107 21.13 6.82 12.15
C GLY A 107 21.87 5.92 13.15
N ARG A 108 21.15 5.17 14.01
CA ARG A 108 21.78 4.17 14.89
C ARG A 108 21.70 2.78 14.25
N ALA A 109 22.83 2.10 14.10
CA ALA A 109 22.84 0.67 13.79
C ALA A 109 22.02 -0.06 14.85
N TYR A 110 21.10 -0.92 14.43
CA TYR A 110 20.28 -1.66 15.38
C TYR A 110 21.18 -2.64 16.10
N ASP A 111 21.55 -2.32 17.35
CA ASP A 111 22.25 -3.25 18.22
C ASP A 111 21.25 -4.36 18.56
N PHE A 112 21.29 -5.47 17.82
CA PHE A 112 20.50 -6.63 18.17
C PHE A 112 20.96 -7.11 19.57
N PRO A 113 20.04 -7.32 20.53
CA PRO A 113 20.39 -7.83 21.85
C PRO A 113 20.82 -9.31 21.81
N PHE A 114 21.06 -9.85 20.62
CA PHE A 114 21.47 -11.21 20.37
C PHE A 114 22.55 -11.23 19.29
N SER A 115 23.54 -12.10 19.46
CA SER A 115 24.44 -12.51 18.41
C SER A 115 23.79 -13.63 17.61
N ILE A 116 23.85 -13.56 16.27
CA ILE A 116 23.50 -14.71 15.43
C ILE A 116 24.51 -15.82 15.75
N PRO A 117 24.09 -17.02 16.16
CA PRO A 117 25.00 -18.12 16.46
C PRO A 117 25.91 -18.46 15.27
N GLU A 118 27.13 -18.89 15.56
CA GLU A 118 28.03 -19.40 14.53
C GLU A 118 27.39 -20.60 13.82
N GLY A 119 27.34 -20.59 12.49
CA GLY A 119 26.69 -21.64 11.69
C GLY A 119 25.18 -21.46 11.44
N PHE A 120 24.56 -20.33 11.82
CA PHE A 120 23.16 -20.09 11.47
C PHE A 120 22.97 -19.96 9.95
N GLU A 121 22.18 -20.86 9.38
CA GLU A 121 21.94 -20.94 7.95
C GLU A 121 21.16 -19.70 7.48
N ARG A 122 21.81 -18.82 6.72
CA ARG A 122 21.17 -17.64 6.14
C ARG A 122 20.59 -18.03 4.79
N LYS A 123 19.28 -17.88 4.61
CA LYS A 123 18.69 -17.93 3.26
C LYS A 123 19.20 -16.72 2.46
N THR A 124 20.12 -16.96 1.53
CA THR A 124 20.71 -15.93 0.66
C THR A 124 19.95 -15.74 -0.65
N SER A 125 18.84 -16.44 -0.87
CA SER A 125 17.98 -16.27 -2.03
C SER A 125 16.50 -16.30 -1.64
N LEU A 126 15.70 -15.52 -2.38
CA LEU A 126 14.24 -15.46 -2.29
C LEU A 126 13.60 -16.68 -2.94
#